data_AF-A0A6N1XIT7-F1
#
_entry.id   AF-A0A6N1XIT7-F1
#
_cell.length_a   1.000
_cell.length_b   1.000
_cell.length_c   1.000
_cell.angle_alpha   90.00
_cell.angle_beta   90.00
_cell.angle_gamma   90.00
#
_symmetry.space_group_name_H-M   'P 1'
#
loop_
_entity.id
_entity.type
_entity.pdbx_description
1 polymer ?
#
loop_
_entity_poly.entity_id
_entity_poly.type
_entity_poly.pdbx_seq_one_letter_code
_entity_poly.pdbx_strand_id
1 'polypeptide(L)' 'MIHWTSFSDFLAMGGYGLYVWGSFGATALIMAVEPIVVARNRKTTIARLRRQLRADARAENRNATE' A
#
# COMPACT_ATOMS: atom_id res chain seq x y z
N MET A 1 40.62 18.99 -5.87
CA MET A 1 39.53 18.39 -5.06
C MET A 1 38.38 18.11 -6.00
N ILE A 2 38.04 16.85 -6.22
CA ILE A 2 36.88 16.50 -7.06
C ILE A 2 35.65 16.72 -6.18
N HIS A 3 34.93 17.80 -6.46
CA HIS A 3 33.68 18.12 -5.79
C HIS A 3 32.61 17.14 -6.27
N TRP A 4 32.04 16.39 -5.33
CA TRP A 4 30.91 15.49 -5.51
C TRP A 4 29.64 16.34 -5.67
N THR A 5 29.44 16.93 -6.85
CA THR A 5 28.45 18.01 -7.03
C THR A 5 27.07 17.54 -7.50
N SER A 6 26.82 16.24 -7.68
CA SER A 6 25.52 15.81 -8.24
C SER A 6 25.07 14.39 -7.90
N PHE A 7 23.80 14.27 -7.52
CA PHE A 7 23.06 13.00 -7.45
C PHE A 7 23.09 12.22 -8.77
N SER A 8 23.28 12.94 -9.89
CA SER A 8 23.48 12.39 -11.23
C SER A 8 24.77 11.58 -11.37
N ASP A 9 25.86 11.92 -10.65
CA ASP A 9 27.10 11.14 -10.66
C ASP A 9 26.96 9.84 -9.84
N PHE A 10 26.14 9.84 -8.78
CA PHE A 10 25.79 8.61 -8.04
C PHE A 10 24.97 7.63 -8.88
N LEU A 11 24.12 8.14 -9.77
CA LEU A 11 23.30 7.33 -10.66
C LEU A 11 24.10 6.88 -11.90
N ALA A 12 25.05 7.69 -12.34
CA ALA A 12 25.84 7.49 -13.57
C ALA A 12 27.29 7.01 -13.35
N MET A 13 27.70 6.69 -12.12
CA MET A 13 29.01 6.07 -11.82
C MET A 13 29.13 4.71 -12.55
N GLY A 14 29.62 4.74 -13.79
CA GLY A 14 30.09 3.57 -14.54
C GLY A 14 29.08 2.45 -14.79
N GLY A 15 27.77 2.72 -14.88
CA GLY A 15 26.75 1.73 -15.25
C GLY A 15 26.18 0.86 -14.11
N TYR A 16 26.69 0.98 -12.88
CA TYR A 16 26.25 0.18 -11.72
C TYR A 16 25.13 0.83 -10.88
N GLY A 17 24.90 2.15 -11.02
CA GLY A 17 23.87 2.87 -10.26
C GLY A 17 22.46 2.29 -10.48
N LEU A 18 22.14 1.89 -11.71
CA LEU A 18 20.87 1.24 -12.05
C LEU A 18 20.67 -0.11 -11.35
N TYR A 19 21.73 -0.87 -11.08
CA TYR A 19 21.64 -2.16 -10.38
C TYR A 19 21.36 -1.99 -8.89
N VAL A 20 22.05 -1.05 -8.24
CA VAL A 20 21.88 -0.77 -6.82
C VAL A 20 20.48 -0.21 -6.58
N TRP A 21 20.12 0.86 -7.28
CA TRP A 21 18.80 1.47 -7.15
C TRP A 21 17.67 0.56 -7.64
N GLY A 22 17.92 -0.27 -8.65
CA GLY A 22 16.97 -1.30 -9.10
C GLY A 22 16.71 -2.37 -8.04
N SER A 23 17.76 -2.86 -7.35
CA SER A 23 17.62 -3.87 -6.30
C SER A 23 16.98 -3.31 -5.03
N PHE A 24 17.36 -2.09 -4.63
CA PHE A 24 16.72 -1.38 -3.51
C PHE A 24 15.27 -1.03 -3.84
N GLY A 25 14.99 -0.57 -5.06
CA GLY A 25 13.64 -0.31 -5.55
C GLY A 25 12.78 -1.57 -5.63
N ALA A 26 13.33 -2.68 -6.11
CA ALA A 26 12.66 -3.98 -6.14
C ALA A 26 12.35 -4.49 -4.72
N THR A 27 13.31 -4.36 -3.79
CA THR A 27 13.11 -4.73 -2.38
C THR A 27 12.02 -3.88 -1.73
N ALA A 28 12.08 -2.56 -1.91
CA ALA A 28 11.06 -1.65 -1.41
C ALA A 28 9.68 -1.92 -2.03
N LEU A 29 9.64 -2.25 -3.33
CA LEU A 29 8.42 -2.63 -4.04
C LEU A 29 7.81 -3.90 -3.42
N ILE A 30 8.61 -4.95 -3.21
CA ILE A 30 8.14 -6.20 -2.59
C ILE A 30 7.61 -5.93 -1.18
N MET A 31 8.35 -5.17 -0.37
CA MET A 31 7.94 -4.79 0.98
C MET A 31 6.67 -3.93 0.99
N ALA A 32 6.43 -3.14 -0.06
CA ALA A 32 5.23 -2.30 -0.19
C ALA A 32 4.01 -3.06 -0.73
N VAL A 33 4.20 -4.11 -1.52
CA VAL A 33 3.09 -4.89 -2.12
C VAL A 33 2.18 -5.49 -1.05
N GLU A 34 2.76 -6.13 -0.03
CA GLU A 34 1.99 -6.75 1.05
C GLU A 34 1.08 -5.75 1.81
N PRO A 35 1.58 -4.62 2.35
CA PRO A 35 0.74 -3.65 3.04
C PRO A 35 -0.28 -2.99 2.10
N ILE A 36 0.01 -2.80 0.81
CA ILE A 36 -0.97 -2.28 -0.15
C ILE A 36 -2.13 -3.26 -0.32
N VAL A 37 -1.84 -4.55 -0.49
CA VAL A 37 -2.86 -5.59 -0.64
C VAL A 37 -3.68 -5.74 0.65
N VAL A 38 -3.02 -5.74 1.81
CA VAL A 38 -3.69 -5.80 3.12
C VAL A 38 -4.57 -4.57 3.34
N ALA A 39 -4.08 -3.37 3.02
CA ALA A 39 -4.85 -2.13 3.15
C ALA A 39 -6.09 -2.13 2.24
N ARG A 40 -5.97 -2.64 1.00
CA ARG A 40 -7.11 -2.81 0.09
C ARG A 40 -8.12 -3.80 0.62
N ASN A 41 -7.67 -4.96 1.10
CA ASN A 41 -8.56 -5.99 1.66
C ASN A 41 -9.29 -5.49 2.91
N ARG A 42 -8.61 -4.75 3.78
CA ARG A 42 -9.21 -4.16 4.98
C ARG A 42 -10.36 -3.21 4.66
N LYS A 43 -10.22 -2.38 3.62
CA LYS A 43 -11.31 -1.48 3.16
C LYS A 43 -12.53 -2.26 2.68
N THR A 44 -12.32 -3.33 1.91
CA THR A 44 -13.40 -4.18 1.40
C THR A 44 -14.13 -4.91 2.52
N THR A 45 -13.39 -5.48 3.48
CA THR A 45 -13.98 -6.19 4.63
C THR A 45 -14.79 -5.25 5.51
N ILE A 46 -14.27 -4.06 5.83
CA ILE A 46 -14.99 -3.05 6.62
C ILE A 46 -16.26 -2.59 5.90
N ALA A 47 -16.20 -2.37 4.59
CA ALA A 47 -17.37 -1.97 3.81
C ALA A 47 -18.46 -3.05 3.83
N ARG A 48 -18.08 -4.34 3.78
CA ARG A 48 -19.02 -5.46 3.86
C ARG A 48 -19.65 -5.58 5.25
N LEU A 49 -18.85 -5.45 6.31
CA LEU A 49 -19.35 -5.48 7.69
C LEU A 49 -20.33 -4.34 7.97
N ARG A 50 -20.01 -3.12 7.52
CA ARG A 50 -20.92 -1.97 7.64
C ARG A 50 -22.26 -2.17 6.95
N ARG A 51 -22.30 -2.91 5.83
CA ARG A 51 -23.56 -3.23 5.14
C ARG A 51 -24.38 -4.25 5.93
N GLN A 52 -23.75 -5.26 6.53
CA GLN A 52 -24.42 -6.25 7.36
C GLN A 52 -25.02 -5.61 8.61
N LEU A 53 -24.24 -4.81 9.36
CA LEU A 53 -24.74 -4.09 10.54
C LEU A 53 -25.96 -3.20 10.23
N ARG A 54 -25.99 -2.56 9.05
CA ARG A 54 -27.15 -1.75 8.62
C ARG A 54 -28.36 -2.58 8.24
N ALA A 55 -28.16 -3.81 7.75
CA ALA A 55 -29.26 -4.72 7.44
C ALA A 55 -29.83 -5.31 8.73
N ASP A 56 -28.98 -5.74 9.65
CA ASP A 56 -29.38 -6.27 10.96
C ASP A 56 -30.13 -5.21 11.77
N ALA A 57 -29.64 -3.97 11.83
CA ALA A 57 -30.33 -2.86 12.53
C ALA A 57 -31.71 -2.52 11.94
N ARG A 58 -31.95 -2.81 10.65
CA ARG A 58 -33.28 -2.64 10.01
C ARG A 58 -34.20 -3.81 10.31
N ALA A 59 -33.66 -5.03 10.34
CA ALA A 59 -34.42 -6.22 10.71
C ALA A 59 -34.87 -6.16 12.18
N GLU A 60 -33.98 -5.74 13.08
CA GLU A 60 -34.30 -5.57 14.50
C GLU A 60 -35.39 -4.52 14.74
N ASN A 61 -35.32 -3.37 14.08
CA ASN A 61 -36.37 -2.34 14.16
C ASN A 61 -37.74 -2.84 13.64
N ARG A 62 -37.76 -3.65 12.58
CA ARG A 62 -39.00 -4.24 12.07
C ARG A 62 -39.65 -5.13 13.13
N ASN A 63 -38.86 -5.99 13.77
CA ASN A 63 -39.35 -6.90 14.81
C ASN A 63 -39.81 -6.17 16.09
N ALA A 64 -39.27 -4.99 16.39
CA ALA A 64 -39.67 -4.18 17.55
C ALA A 64 -40.95 -3.37 17.31
N THR A 65 -41.39 -3.25 16.06
CA THR A 65 -42.59 -2.49 15.67
C THR A 65 -43.82 -3.41 15.47
N GLU A 66 -43.62 -4.73 15.40
CA GLU A 66 -44.66 -5.76 15.41
C GLU A 66 -44.99 -6.21 16.84
#